data_AF-A0A4R4VWY9-F1
#
_entry.id   AF-A0A4R4VWY9-F1
#
_cell.length_a   1.000
_cell.length_b   1.000
_cell.length_c   1.000
_cell.angle_alpha   90.00
_cell.angle_beta   90.00
_cell.angle_gamma   90.00
#
_symmetry.space_group_name_H-M   'P 1'
#
loop_
_entity.id
_entity.type
_entity.pdbx_description
1 polymer ?
#
loop_
_entity_poly.entity_id
_entity_poly.type
_entity_poly.pdbx_seq_one_letter_code
_entity_poly.pdbx_strand_id
1 'polypeptide(L)'
;MSEAIARSRVLVGESPEEYSGLLARCLSTGARLLLGRGRAMEALPLAEEAVALNRPRGGAPLVASLHRLAAVLEALHRYSEAAALVAEADQILPPE
;
A
#
# COMPACT_ATOMS: atom_id res chain seq x y z
N MET A 1 16.31 5.16 0.80
CA MET A 1 14.90 4.69 0.82
C MET A 1 14.71 3.46 1.71
N SER A 2 15.70 2.56 1.82
CA SER A 2 15.62 1.35 2.67
C SER A 2 15.61 1.59 4.18
N GLU A 3 16.24 2.67 4.68
CA GLU A 3 16.45 2.82 6.13
C GLU A 3 15.14 3.12 6.90
N ALA A 4 14.23 3.90 6.33
CA ALA A 4 12.93 4.21 6.94
C ALA A 4 12.01 2.98 7.03
N ILE A 5 12.02 2.11 6.00
CA ILE A 5 11.22 0.87 5.99
C ILE A 5 11.81 -0.13 6.98
N ALA A 6 13.13 -0.31 6.98
CA ALA A 6 13.79 -1.20 7.93
C ALA A 6 13.54 -0.78 9.39
N ARG A 7 13.67 0.52 9.69
CA ARG A 7 13.42 1.05 11.04
C ARG A 7 11.95 0.92 11.45
N SER A 8 11.03 1.14 10.51
CA SER A 8 9.59 0.98 10.77
C SER A 8 9.19 -0.48 11.00
N ARG A 9 9.84 -1.46 10.32
CA ARG A 9 9.61 -2.90 10.58
C ARG A 9 10.09 -3.33 11.96
N VAL A 10 11.20 -2.80 12.45
CA VAL A 10 11.68 -3.05 13.82
C VAL A 10 10.67 -2.54 14.85
N LEU A 11 10.16 -1.31 14.66
CA LEU A 11 9.18 -0.70 15.57
C LEU A 11 7.83 -1.42 15.59
N VAL A 12 7.39 -2.01 14.47
CA VAL A 12 6.20 -2.87 14.44
C VAL A 12 6.38 -4.13 15.30
N GLY A 13 7.60 -4.64 15.45
CA GLY A 13 7.89 -5.73 16.38
C GLY A 13 7.72 -5.33 17.85
N GLU A 14 7.91 -4.05 18.18
CA GLU A 14 7.79 -3.54 19.55
C GLU A 14 6.37 -3.10 19.90
N SER A 15 5.65 -2.47 18.96
CA SER A 15 4.25 -2.07 19.15
C SER A 15 3.49 -2.09 17.81
N PRO A 16 2.97 -3.27 17.43
CA PRO A 16 2.33 -3.47 16.14
C PRO A 16 1.15 -2.53 15.90
N GLU A 17 0.33 -2.28 16.93
CA GLU A 17 -0.88 -1.44 16.82
C GLU A 17 -0.58 0.05 16.67
N GLU A 18 0.58 0.52 17.12
CA GLU A 18 0.94 1.95 17.10
C GLU A 18 1.66 2.32 15.80
N TYR A 19 2.58 1.47 15.35
CA TYR A 19 3.49 1.81 14.25
C TYR A 19 3.05 1.26 12.88
N SER A 20 2.11 0.33 12.82
CA SER A 20 1.65 -0.25 11.54
C SER A 20 1.01 0.77 10.60
N GLY A 21 0.29 1.78 11.12
CA GLY A 21 -0.25 2.86 10.30
C GLY A 21 0.84 3.77 9.70
N LEU A 22 1.88 4.07 10.50
CA LEU A 22 3.04 4.83 10.03
C LEU A 22 3.83 4.05 8.98
N LEU A 23 4.08 2.76 9.23
CA LEU A 23 4.77 1.86 8.29
C LEU A 23 4.00 1.77 6.96
N ALA A 24 2.68 1.55 6.98
CA ALA A 24 1.87 1.49 5.77
C ALA A 24 1.96 2.80 4.94
N ARG A 25 2.02 3.95 5.60
CA ARG A 25 2.17 5.26 4.95
C ARG A 25 3.56 5.44 4.33
N CYS A 26 4.61 4.99 5.02
CA CYS A 26 5.98 4.97 4.51
C CYS A 26 6.10 4.05 3.29
N LEU A 27 5.54 2.84 3.35
CA LEU A 27 5.52 1.88 2.25
C LEU A 27 4.73 2.38 1.04
N SER A 28 3.56 2.99 1.27
CA SER A 28 2.75 3.60 0.21
C SER A 28 3.51 4.73 -0.50
N THR A 29 4.17 5.60 0.26
CA THR A 29 5.06 6.65 -0.29
C THR A 29 6.23 6.02 -1.05
N GLY A 30 6.75 4.92 -0.50
CA GLY A 30 7.68 3.98 -1.09
C GLY A 30 7.36 3.64 -2.55
N ALA A 31 6.23 2.94 -2.70
CA ALA A 31 5.70 2.48 -3.96
C ALA A 31 5.48 3.62 -4.95
N ARG A 32 4.96 4.77 -4.50
CA ARG A 32 4.69 5.93 -5.38
C ARG A 32 5.95 6.47 -6.05
N LEU A 33 7.03 6.63 -5.29
CA LEU A 33 8.28 7.17 -5.82
C LEU A 33 8.96 6.17 -6.75
N LEU A 34 8.83 4.87 -6.49
CA LEU A 34 9.31 3.82 -7.38
C LEU A 34 8.51 3.78 -8.69
N LEU A 35 7.18 3.91 -8.62
CA LEU A 35 6.33 4.05 -9.81
C LEU A 35 6.71 5.27 -10.66
N GLY A 36 6.92 6.44 -10.03
CA GLY A 36 7.37 7.64 -10.73
C GLY A 36 8.74 7.50 -11.41
N ARG A 37 9.52 6.45 -11.07
CA ARG A 37 10.79 6.10 -11.70
C ARG A 37 10.67 4.92 -12.67
N GLY A 38 9.47 4.46 -12.98
CA GLY A 38 9.22 3.29 -13.84
C GLY A 38 9.58 1.94 -13.18
N ARG A 39 9.84 1.91 -11.87
CA ARG A 39 10.27 0.70 -11.14
C ARG A 39 9.07 -0.01 -10.50
N ALA A 40 8.08 -0.35 -11.33
CA ALA A 40 6.82 -0.92 -10.86
C ALA A 40 7.00 -2.28 -10.14
N MET A 41 7.93 -3.12 -10.63
CA MET A 41 8.24 -4.42 -9.99
C MET A 41 8.76 -4.27 -8.55
N GLU A 42 9.47 -3.18 -8.24
CA GLU A 42 9.97 -2.91 -6.89
C GLU A 42 8.93 -2.19 -6.03
N ALA A 43 7.98 -1.48 -6.66
CA ALA A 43 6.87 -0.85 -5.98
C ALA A 43 5.84 -1.87 -5.48
N LEU A 44 5.69 -2.99 -6.19
CA LEU A 44 4.70 -4.03 -5.91
C LEU A 44 4.76 -4.56 -4.46
N PRO A 45 5.89 -5.11 -3.97
CA PRO A 45 5.95 -5.64 -2.61
C PRO A 45 5.69 -4.57 -1.55
N LEU A 46 6.04 -3.29 -1.82
CA LEU A 46 5.76 -2.20 -0.88
C LEU A 46 4.26 -1.88 -0.81
N ALA A 47 3.57 -1.89 -1.95
CA ALA A 47 2.14 -1.64 -2.00
C ALA A 47 1.34 -2.80 -1.39
N GLU A 48 1.75 -4.05 -1.62
CA GLU A 48 1.14 -5.25 -1.01
C GLU A 48 1.28 -5.23 0.52
N GLU A 49 2.47 -4.93 1.04
CA GLU A 49 2.71 -4.82 2.48
C GLU A 49 1.89 -3.68 3.11
N ALA A 50 1.75 -2.54 2.42
CA ALA A 50 0.91 -1.44 2.88
C ALA A 50 -0.57 -1.83 2.99
N VAL A 51 -1.10 -2.59 2.02
CA VAL A 51 -2.46 -3.13 2.08
C VAL A 51 -2.59 -4.07 3.27
N ALA A 52 -1.68 -5.02 3.44
CA ALA A 52 -1.71 -5.99 4.54
C ALA A 52 -1.76 -5.33 5.93
N LEU A 53 -1.00 -4.24 6.12
CA LEU A 53 -0.98 -3.49 7.39
C LEU A 53 -2.26 -2.67 7.64
N ASN A 54 -2.94 -2.23 6.59
CA ASN A 54 -4.18 -1.45 6.71
C ASN A 54 -5.44 -2.31 6.66
N ARG A 55 -5.38 -3.56 6.20
CA ARG A 55 -6.51 -4.52 6.22
C ARG A 55 -7.24 -4.60 7.56
N PRO A 56 -6.55 -4.78 8.71
CA PRO A 56 -7.23 -4.86 10.00
C PRO A 56 -7.83 -3.52 10.47
N ARG A 57 -7.35 -2.38 9.96
CA ARG A 57 -7.90 -1.05 10.29
C ARG A 57 -9.09 -0.66 9.43
N GLY A 58 -9.11 -1.09 8.17
CA GLY A 58 -10.13 -0.71 7.20
C GLY A 58 -10.15 0.79 6.88
N GLY A 59 -11.28 1.24 6.33
CA GLY A 59 -11.57 2.66 6.07
C GLY A 59 -10.63 3.35 5.08
N ALA A 60 -10.51 4.68 5.21
CA ALA A 60 -9.73 5.51 4.30
C ALA A 60 -8.24 5.11 4.14
N PRO A 61 -7.51 4.67 5.19
CA PRO A 61 -6.14 4.19 5.04
C PRO A 61 -6.04 2.94 4.14
N LEU A 62 -6.99 2.00 4.27
CA LEU A 62 -7.04 0.82 3.42
C LEU A 62 -7.36 1.18 1.97
N VAL A 63 -8.36 2.04 1.74
CA VAL A 63 -8.72 2.54 0.39
C VAL A 63 -7.51 3.17 -0.31
N ALA A 64 -6.76 4.03 0.40
CA ALA A 64 -5.56 4.65 -0.17
C ALA A 64 -4.47 3.63 -0.53
N SER A 65 -4.29 2.58 0.27
CA SER A 65 -3.33 1.49 -0.02
C SER A 65 -3.79 0.61 -1.18
N LEU A 66 -5.09 0.30 -1.28
CA LEU A 66 -5.67 -0.46 -2.39
C LEU A 66 -5.49 0.28 -3.72
N HIS A 67 -5.80 1.59 -3.77
CA HIS A 67 -5.54 2.41 -4.96
C HIS A 67 -4.06 2.47 -5.32
N ARG A 68 -3.16 2.50 -4.32
CA ARG A 68 -1.72 2.48 -4.57
C ARG A 68 -1.30 1.16 -5.21
N LEU A 69 -1.80 0.03 -4.73
CA LEU A 69 -1.51 -1.28 -5.30
C LEU A 69 -2.11 -1.44 -6.70
N ALA A 70 -3.34 -0.97 -6.92
CA ALA A 70 -3.97 -0.96 -8.24
C ALA A 70 -3.11 -0.21 -9.27
N ALA A 71 -2.63 1.00 -8.94
CA ALA A 71 -1.74 1.77 -9.81
C ALA A 71 -0.41 1.04 -10.12
N VAL A 72 0.11 0.26 -9.17
CA VAL A 72 1.29 -0.57 -9.43
C VAL A 72 0.97 -1.69 -10.41
N LEU A 73 -0.15 -2.37 -10.22
CA LEU A 73 -0.59 -3.46 -11.09
C LEU A 73 -0.89 -2.99 -12.51
N GLU A 74 -1.49 -1.81 -12.69
CA GLU A 74 -1.67 -1.18 -13.99
C GLU A 74 -0.34 -0.93 -14.71
N ALA A 75 0.66 -0.41 -13.98
CA ALA A 75 2.01 -0.21 -14.53
C ALA A 75 2.73 -1.52 -14.88
N LEU A 76 2.24 -2.65 -14.36
CA LEU A 76 2.68 -4.01 -14.70
C LEU A 76 1.76 -4.71 -15.70
N HIS A 77 0.80 -4.00 -16.29
CA HIS A 77 -0.20 -4.53 -17.22
C HIS A 77 -1.13 -5.61 -16.62
N ARG A 78 -1.26 -5.66 -15.29
CA ARG A 78 -2.13 -6.59 -14.54
C ARG A 78 -3.49 -5.94 -14.26
N TYR A 79 -4.19 -5.56 -15.34
CA TYR A 79 -5.40 -4.72 -15.28
C TYR A 79 -6.59 -5.36 -14.56
N SER A 80 -6.78 -6.67 -14.70
CA SER A 80 -7.87 -7.40 -14.04
C SER A 80 -7.75 -7.36 -12.51
N GLU A 81 -6.53 -7.53 -12.00
CA GLU A 81 -6.24 -7.48 -10.58
C GLU A 81 -6.33 -6.06 -10.04
N ALA A 82 -5.87 -5.06 -10.81
CA ALA A 82 -6.05 -3.66 -10.46
C ALA A 82 -7.54 -3.29 -10.32
N ALA A 83 -8.38 -3.70 -11.27
CA ALA A 83 -9.81 -3.45 -11.24
C ALA A 83 -10.49 -4.10 -10.03
N ALA A 84 -10.08 -5.32 -9.65
CA ALA A 84 -10.59 -5.98 -8.45
C ALA A 84 -10.29 -5.20 -7.17
N LEU A 85 -9.10 -4.60 -7.06
CA LEU A 85 -8.72 -3.78 -5.91
C LEU A 85 -9.47 -2.45 -5.84
N VAL A 86 -9.72 -1.82 -7.00
CA VAL A 86 -10.54 -0.59 -7.06
C VAL A 86 -11.98 -0.90 -6.64
N ALA A 87 -12.56 -1.98 -7.16
CA ALA A 87 -13.90 -2.41 -6.77
C ALA A 87 -14.00 -2.72 -5.27
N GLU A 88 -12.96 -3.30 -4.68
CA GLU A 88 -12.89 -3.49 -3.24
C GLU A 88 -12.82 -2.15 -2.49
N ALA A 89 -12.01 -1.20 -2.97
CA ALA A 89 -11.88 0.12 -2.37
C ALA A 89 -13.23 0.88 -2.36
N ASP A 90 -13.98 0.80 -3.45
CA ASP A 90 -15.31 1.39 -3.58
C ASP A 90 -16.35 0.74 -2.64
N GLN A 91 -16.20 -0.56 -2.34
CA GLN A 91 -17.07 -1.22 -1.36
C GLN A 91 -16.77 -0.76 0.08
N ILE A 92 -15.53 -0.36 0.38
CA ILE A 92 -15.13 0.11 1.71
C ILE A 92 -15.59 1.54 1.94
N LEU A 93 -15.48 2.40 0.92
CA LEU A 93 -15.92 3.79 0.98
C LEU A 93 -16.64 4.14 -0.32
N PRO A 94 -17.98 3.95 -0.39
CA PRO A 94 -18.73 4.24 -1.59
C PRO A 94 -18.63 5.74 -1.92
N PRO A 95 -18.63 6.12 -3.21
CA PRO A 95 -18.71 7.51 -3.60
C PRO A 95 -20.03 8.11 -3.09
N GLU A 96 -19.94 9.25 -2.39
CA GLU A 96 -21.10 10.00 -1.87
C GLU A 96 -22.03 10.53 -2.98
#